data_AF-A0A068B727-F1
#
_entry.id   AF-A0A068B727-F1
#
_cell.length_a   1.000
_cell.length_b   1.000
_cell.length_c   1.000
_cell.angle_alpha   90.00
_cell.angle_beta   90.00
_cell.angle_gamma   90.00
#
_symmetry.space_group_name_H-M   'P 1'
#
loop_
_entity.id
_entity.type
_entity.pdbx_description
1 polymer ?
#
loop_
_entity_poly.entity_id
_entity_poly.type
_entity_poly.pdbx_seq_one_letter_code
_entity_poly.pdbx_strand_id
1 'polypeptide(L)'
;DGAEHDWLRSGATPVPGRTMGKLTVVGRDYAAVYDKWRTLGPLVDKFGLTTKGVTVHPFREVEELAARFGVLKSGVAAGRPAITTAARMADVLLLLSGTTNGRLAVEGFHELEKRTGQRLVHLAEGSEDKRISYADTQARPVPVVTSPEWSGSETGGRRYAPFTINIENLKPFHTLTGRMHFYLAHDWVEELG
;
A
#
# COMPACT_ATOMS: atom_id res chain seq x y z
N ASP A 1 -1.66 25.65 9.08
CA ASP A 1 -2.60 26.59 9.71
C ASP A 1 -4.02 26.43 9.16
N GLY A 2 -4.20 25.87 7.96
CA GLY A 2 -5.54 25.75 7.35
C GLY A 2 -5.86 26.95 6.45
N ALA A 3 -4.90 27.87 6.32
CA ALA A 3 -5.04 29.11 5.58
C ALA A 3 -4.88 28.89 4.07
N GLU A 4 -5.69 29.61 3.28
CA GLU A 4 -5.54 29.70 1.83
C GLU A 4 -4.36 30.62 1.48
N HIS A 5 -3.49 30.14 0.59
CA HIS A 5 -2.35 30.89 0.10
C HIS A 5 -2.19 30.75 -1.42
N ASP A 6 -2.78 31.68 -2.16
CA ASP A 6 -2.63 31.76 -3.62
C ASP A 6 -1.31 32.47 -4.03
N TRP A 7 -0.35 31.69 -4.51
CA TRP A 7 0.94 32.21 -5.02
C TRP A 7 0.79 33.00 -6.33
N LEU A 8 -0.25 32.77 -7.13
CA LEU A 8 -0.51 33.55 -8.36
C LEU A 8 -0.92 34.99 -8.04
N ARG A 9 -1.70 35.18 -6.98
CA ARG A 9 -2.18 36.51 -6.55
C ARG A 9 -1.15 37.24 -5.69
N SER A 10 -0.50 36.53 -4.78
CA SER A 10 0.48 37.12 -3.85
C SER A 10 1.83 37.43 -4.52
N GLY A 11 2.12 36.83 -5.68
CA GLY A 11 3.44 36.91 -6.31
C GLY A 11 4.52 36.11 -5.59
N ALA A 12 4.14 35.27 -4.61
CA ALA A 12 5.07 34.39 -3.91
C ALA A 12 5.68 33.35 -4.89
N THR A 13 6.94 32.96 -4.65
CA THR A 13 7.55 31.88 -5.43
C THR A 13 6.90 30.54 -5.07
N PRO A 14 6.37 29.78 -6.05
CA PRO A 14 5.72 28.51 -5.76
C PRO A 14 6.74 27.43 -5.39
N VAL A 15 6.35 26.54 -4.47
CA VAL A 15 7.15 25.43 -3.95
C VAL A 15 6.47 24.11 -4.31
N PRO A 16 7.03 23.33 -5.26
CA PRO A 16 6.45 22.04 -5.69
C PRO A 16 6.19 21.08 -4.53
N GLY A 17 4.96 20.54 -4.46
CA GLY A 17 4.54 19.62 -3.41
C GLY A 17 4.20 20.27 -2.07
N ARG A 18 4.21 21.62 -2.00
CA ARG A 18 3.72 22.38 -0.84
C ARG A 18 2.68 23.43 -1.24
N THR A 19 3.07 24.41 -2.06
CA THR A 19 2.18 25.50 -2.50
C THR A 19 1.75 25.37 -3.97
N MET A 20 2.27 24.38 -4.69
CA MET A 20 1.79 23.95 -6.01
C MET A 20 1.88 22.42 -6.14
N GLY A 21 1.29 21.88 -7.21
CA GLY A 21 1.42 20.46 -7.53
C GLY A 21 2.89 19.99 -7.62
N LYS A 22 3.14 18.73 -7.26
CA LYS A 22 4.49 18.14 -7.34
C LYS A 22 4.95 18.08 -8.79
N LEU A 23 6.14 18.61 -9.07
CA LEU A 23 6.81 18.45 -10.36
C LEU A 23 7.74 17.24 -10.29
N THR A 24 7.59 16.30 -11.21
CA THR A 24 8.41 15.07 -11.23
C THR A 24 8.62 14.60 -12.67
N VAL A 25 9.83 14.12 -12.96
CA VAL A 25 10.19 13.57 -14.26
C VAL A 25 9.90 12.07 -14.25
N VAL A 26 9.16 11.61 -15.27
CA VAL A 26 8.87 10.18 -15.48
C VAL A 26 9.39 9.77 -16.85
N GLY A 27 10.44 8.93 -16.87
CA GLY A 27 10.98 8.36 -18.09
C GLY A 27 10.03 7.32 -18.69
N ARG A 28 9.70 7.46 -19.97
CA ARG A 28 8.84 6.53 -20.71
C ARG A 28 9.57 6.06 -21.95
N ASP A 29 9.88 4.77 -21.98
CA ASP A 29 10.31 4.09 -23.18
C ASP A 29 9.08 3.37 -23.75
N TYR A 30 8.53 3.97 -24.81
CA TYR A 30 7.29 3.54 -25.46
C TYR A 30 7.48 2.27 -26.30
N ALA A 31 8.68 2.04 -26.84
CA ALA A 31 8.98 0.81 -27.59
C ALA A 31 8.95 -0.43 -26.67
N ALA A 32 9.22 -0.24 -25.38
CA ALA A 32 9.26 -1.29 -24.38
C ALA A 32 7.93 -1.58 -23.65
N VAL A 33 6.81 -0.93 -24.03
CA VAL A 33 5.55 -1.03 -23.27
C VAL A 33 5.08 -2.47 -23.11
N TYR A 34 5.15 -3.27 -24.17
CA TYR A 34 4.69 -4.66 -24.13
C TYR A 34 5.50 -5.54 -23.15
N ASP A 35 6.83 -5.41 -23.16
CA ASP A 35 7.70 -6.15 -22.23
C ASP A 35 7.47 -5.73 -20.78
N LYS A 36 7.26 -4.43 -20.54
CA LYS A 36 6.95 -3.91 -19.20
C LYS A 36 5.55 -4.32 -18.72
N TRP A 37 4.57 -4.37 -19.62
CA TRP A 37 3.19 -4.77 -19.29
C TRP A 37 3.11 -6.21 -18.82
N ARG A 38 3.89 -7.11 -19.43
CA ARG A 38 3.85 -8.55 -19.13
C ARG A 38 4.82 -8.99 -18.04
N THR A 39 5.35 -8.06 -17.23
CA THR A 39 6.33 -8.35 -16.16
C THR A 39 6.07 -7.60 -14.88
N LEU A 40 6.60 -8.13 -13.78
CA LEU A 40 6.70 -7.37 -12.54
C LEU A 40 7.85 -6.36 -12.65
N GLY A 41 7.52 -5.08 -12.68
CA GLY A 41 8.51 -4.00 -12.81
C GLY A 41 9.55 -4.01 -11.68
N PRO A 42 10.77 -3.48 -11.92
CA PRO A 42 11.89 -3.53 -10.99
C PRO A 42 11.78 -2.58 -9.79
N LEU A 43 10.78 -1.71 -9.76
CA LEU A 43 10.63 -0.76 -8.66
C LEU A 43 10.07 -1.42 -7.39
N VAL A 44 9.40 -2.56 -7.54
CA VAL A 44 8.77 -3.31 -6.44
C VAL A 44 9.80 -3.78 -5.41
N ASP A 45 10.93 -4.31 -5.88
CA ASP A 45 12.07 -4.76 -5.08
C ASP A 45 13.19 -3.71 -4.99
N LYS A 46 13.08 -2.56 -5.68
CA LYS A 46 14.02 -1.44 -5.50
C LYS A 46 13.58 -0.48 -4.39
N PHE A 47 12.29 -0.17 -4.33
CA PHE A 47 11.73 0.85 -3.44
C PHE A 47 10.68 0.30 -2.47
N GLY A 48 10.23 -0.95 -2.65
CA GLY A 48 9.14 -1.52 -1.88
C GLY A 48 7.76 -1.10 -2.39
N LEU A 49 6.74 -1.45 -1.61
CA LEU A 49 5.33 -1.15 -1.86
C LEU A 49 4.81 -0.26 -0.74
N THR A 50 4.48 0.99 -1.07
CA THR A 50 3.96 1.95 -0.12
C THR A 50 2.44 2.04 -0.19
N THR A 51 1.76 1.70 0.90
CA THR A 51 0.31 1.85 1.07
C THR A 51 0.03 2.61 2.35
N LYS A 52 -0.79 3.68 2.27
CA LYS A 52 -1.16 4.54 3.41
C LYS A 52 0.02 5.02 4.29
N GLY A 53 1.16 5.31 3.65
CA GLY A 53 2.35 5.81 4.33
C GLY A 53 3.16 4.76 5.09
N VAL A 54 2.93 3.48 4.81
CA VAL A 54 3.70 2.34 5.29
C VAL A 54 4.33 1.67 4.07
N THR A 55 5.62 1.35 4.11
CA THR A 55 6.33 0.72 2.98
C THR A 55 6.86 -0.64 3.38
N VAL A 56 6.45 -1.69 2.67
CA VAL A 56 6.93 -3.06 2.85
C VAL A 56 7.82 -3.47 1.68
N HIS A 57 8.71 -4.44 1.89
CA HIS A 57 9.71 -4.84 0.91
C HIS A 57 9.53 -6.31 0.50
N PRO A 58 8.92 -6.57 -0.68
CA PRO A 58 8.52 -7.91 -1.10
C PRO A 58 9.64 -8.67 -1.83
N PHE A 59 10.87 -8.69 -1.29
CA PHE A 59 12.00 -9.38 -1.95
C PHE A 59 11.73 -10.88 -2.14
N ARG A 60 11.24 -11.53 -1.07
CA ARG A 60 10.92 -12.96 -1.06
C ARG A 60 9.80 -13.30 -2.05
N GLU A 61 8.78 -12.45 -2.11
CA GLU A 61 7.65 -12.62 -3.02
C GLU A 61 8.08 -12.44 -4.47
N VAL A 62 8.97 -11.50 -4.78
CA VAL A 62 9.49 -11.30 -6.14
C VAL A 62 10.27 -12.54 -6.60
N GLU A 63 11.09 -13.13 -5.72
CA GLU A 63 11.79 -14.40 -5.98
C GLU A 63 10.80 -15.56 -6.16
N GLU A 64 9.78 -15.66 -5.31
CA GLU A 64 8.74 -16.68 -5.41
C GLU A 64 8.00 -16.59 -6.76
N LEU A 65 7.64 -15.38 -7.20
CA LEU A 65 7.01 -15.16 -8.50
C LEU A 65 7.93 -15.54 -9.65
N ALA A 66 9.22 -15.22 -9.57
CA ALA A 66 10.21 -15.62 -10.57
C ALA A 66 10.32 -17.16 -10.66
N ALA A 67 10.33 -17.85 -9.52
CA ALA A 67 10.39 -19.30 -9.46
C ALA A 67 9.10 -19.95 -10.00
N ARG A 68 7.92 -19.43 -9.63
CA ARG A 68 6.62 -19.97 -10.03
C ARG A 68 6.29 -19.71 -11.50
N PHE A 69 6.56 -18.51 -11.99
CA PHE A 69 6.11 -18.06 -13.32
C PHE A 69 7.20 -18.15 -14.38
N GLY A 70 8.45 -18.32 -13.95
CA GLY A 70 9.62 -18.02 -14.77
C GLY A 70 9.81 -16.51 -14.93
N VAL A 71 10.90 -16.17 -15.62
CA VAL A 71 11.26 -14.79 -15.96
C VAL A 71 11.26 -14.57 -17.46
N LEU A 72 11.16 -13.32 -17.91
CA LEU A 72 11.46 -13.02 -19.30
C LEU A 72 12.94 -13.29 -19.61
N LYS A 73 13.20 -13.93 -20.74
CA LYS A 73 14.55 -14.35 -21.16
C LYS A 73 15.34 -13.25 -21.88
N SER A 74 14.65 -12.24 -22.43
CA SER A 74 15.24 -11.18 -23.24
C SER A 74 14.39 -9.91 -23.17
N GLY A 75 14.88 -8.84 -23.80
CA GLY A 75 14.22 -7.53 -23.81
C GLY A 75 14.56 -6.69 -22.58
N VAL A 76 13.94 -5.51 -22.46
CA VAL A 76 14.26 -4.55 -21.39
C VAL A 76 13.87 -5.02 -19.98
N ALA A 77 13.02 -6.05 -19.90
CA ALA A 77 12.53 -6.65 -18.67
C ALA A 77 13.07 -8.08 -18.46
N ALA A 78 14.18 -8.43 -19.12
CA ALA A 78 14.86 -9.71 -18.91
C ALA A 78 15.18 -9.92 -17.42
N GLY A 79 14.96 -11.15 -16.93
CA GLY A 79 15.13 -11.51 -15.53
C GLY A 79 13.98 -11.11 -14.60
N ARG A 80 12.96 -10.40 -15.09
CA ARG A 80 11.77 -10.05 -14.27
C ARG A 80 10.70 -11.13 -14.30
N PRO A 81 9.95 -11.35 -13.18
CA PRO A 81 8.84 -12.30 -13.14
C PRO A 81 7.84 -12.08 -14.28
N ALA A 82 7.47 -13.16 -14.97
CA ALA A 82 6.63 -13.11 -16.16
C ALA A 82 5.13 -13.15 -15.83
N ILE A 83 4.44 -12.01 -15.98
CA ILE A 83 2.99 -11.83 -15.75
C ILE A 83 2.24 -11.91 -17.09
N THR A 84 2.23 -13.10 -17.70
CA THR A 84 1.74 -13.29 -19.08
C THR A 84 0.27 -13.68 -19.20
N THR A 85 -0.41 -13.92 -18.08
CA THR A 85 -1.84 -14.28 -18.05
C THR A 85 -2.55 -13.51 -16.95
N ALA A 86 -3.88 -13.38 -17.07
CA ALA A 86 -4.71 -12.76 -16.03
C ALA A 86 -4.61 -13.50 -14.69
N ALA A 87 -4.56 -14.84 -14.70
CA ALA A 87 -4.40 -15.65 -13.49
C ALA A 87 -3.07 -15.36 -12.78
N ARG A 88 -1.97 -15.20 -13.53
CA ARG A 88 -0.68 -14.80 -12.95
C ARG A 88 -0.75 -13.39 -12.36
N MET A 89 -1.41 -12.45 -13.04
CA MET A 89 -1.62 -11.11 -12.48
C MET A 89 -2.41 -11.16 -11.17
N ALA A 90 -3.46 -11.99 -11.09
CA ALA A 90 -4.23 -12.18 -9.86
C ALA A 90 -3.35 -12.73 -8.72
N ASP A 91 -2.53 -13.74 -8.99
CA ASP A 91 -1.56 -14.26 -8.00
C ASP A 91 -0.53 -13.20 -7.58
N VAL A 92 -0.04 -12.34 -8.49
CA VAL A 92 0.84 -11.22 -8.12
C VAL A 92 0.13 -10.28 -7.14
N LEU A 93 -1.11 -9.89 -7.43
CA LEU A 93 -1.88 -9.00 -6.55
C LEU A 93 -2.06 -9.61 -5.17
N LEU A 94 -2.42 -10.89 -5.10
CA LEU A 94 -2.65 -11.59 -3.83
C LEU A 94 -1.35 -11.80 -3.06
N LEU A 95 -0.24 -12.09 -3.74
CA LEU A 95 1.04 -12.31 -3.07
C LEU A 95 1.66 -10.99 -2.56
N LEU A 96 1.42 -9.87 -3.24
CA LEU A 96 1.99 -8.56 -2.90
C LEU A 96 1.11 -7.70 -1.99
N SER A 97 -0.10 -8.15 -1.66
CA SER A 97 -1.03 -7.44 -0.78
C SER A 97 -0.92 -7.90 0.67
N GLY A 98 -0.88 -6.94 1.61
CA GLY A 98 -0.85 -7.24 3.04
C GLY A 98 -2.13 -7.90 3.56
N THR A 99 -3.25 -7.86 2.82
CA THR A 99 -4.50 -8.54 3.22
C THR A 99 -4.54 -10.02 2.84
N THR A 100 -3.62 -10.48 1.99
CA THR A 100 -3.63 -11.84 1.40
C THR A 100 -2.30 -12.56 1.56
N ASN A 101 -1.25 -11.84 1.98
CA ASN A 101 0.04 -12.36 2.40
C ASN A 101 0.33 -11.90 3.84
N GLY A 102 0.25 -12.83 4.79
CA GLY A 102 0.46 -12.52 6.21
C GLY A 102 1.88 -12.06 6.57
N ARG A 103 2.90 -12.46 5.80
CA ARG A 103 4.27 -11.95 6.01
C ARG A 103 4.36 -10.45 5.73
N LEU A 104 3.71 -9.99 4.65
CA LEU A 104 3.63 -8.57 4.33
C LEU A 104 2.72 -7.82 5.32
N ALA A 105 1.67 -8.47 5.84
CA ALA A 105 0.84 -7.90 6.90
C ALA A 105 1.67 -7.61 8.17
N VAL A 106 2.45 -8.59 8.61
CA VAL A 106 3.32 -8.50 9.79
C VAL A 106 4.40 -7.45 9.60
N GLU A 107 5.11 -7.45 8.46
CA GLU A 107 6.08 -6.40 8.13
C GLU A 107 5.44 -5.01 8.14
N GLY A 108 4.26 -4.88 7.51
CA GLY A 108 3.55 -3.61 7.46
C GLY A 108 3.13 -3.10 8.84
N PHE A 109 2.72 -4.00 9.75
CA PHE A 109 2.45 -3.58 11.12
C PHE A 109 3.72 -3.12 11.81
N HIS A 110 4.83 -3.84 11.73
CA HIS A 110 6.10 -3.38 12.29
C HIS A 110 6.52 -2.00 11.78
N GLU A 111 6.35 -1.72 10.49
CA GLU A 111 6.62 -0.39 9.94
C GLU A 111 5.63 0.67 10.46
N LEU A 112 4.38 0.32 10.68
CA LEU A 112 3.40 1.21 11.31
C LEU A 112 3.76 1.51 12.78
N GLU A 113 4.22 0.52 13.54
CA GLU A 113 4.64 0.67 14.95
C GLU A 113 5.76 1.72 15.08
N LYS A 114 6.70 1.78 14.12
CA LYS A 114 7.76 2.80 14.11
C LYS A 114 7.22 4.23 14.03
N ARG A 115 6.04 4.42 13.41
CA ARG A 115 5.42 5.75 13.26
C ARG A 115 4.50 6.08 14.44
N THR A 116 3.84 5.09 15.02
CA THR A 116 2.83 5.29 16.07
C THR A 116 3.38 5.14 17.49
N GLY A 117 4.46 4.40 17.67
CA GLY A 117 4.98 3.98 18.98
C GLY A 117 4.09 2.96 19.71
N GLN A 118 3.02 2.46 19.08
CA GLN A 118 2.10 1.46 19.65
C GLN A 118 2.51 0.06 19.20
N ARG A 119 2.33 -0.97 20.04
CA ARG A 119 2.49 -2.38 19.62
C ARG A 119 1.23 -2.85 18.88
N LEU A 120 1.32 -3.04 17.57
CA LEU A 120 0.23 -3.39 16.66
C LEU A 120 0.45 -4.72 15.92
N VAL A 121 1.67 -5.26 15.89
CA VAL A 121 1.99 -6.48 15.14
C VAL A 121 1.15 -7.69 15.57
N HIS A 122 0.71 -7.73 16.84
CA HIS A 122 -0.16 -8.77 17.38
C HIS A 122 -1.49 -8.95 16.63
N LEU A 123 -1.89 -7.97 15.81
CA LEU A 123 -3.06 -8.05 14.94
C LEU A 123 -2.84 -8.96 13.72
N ALA A 124 -1.61 -9.29 13.38
CA ALA A 124 -1.26 -10.21 12.29
C ALA A 124 -0.37 -11.39 12.72
N GLU A 125 0.13 -11.38 13.97
CA GLU A 125 0.88 -12.51 14.56
C GLU A 125 0.06 -13.81 14.45
N GLY A 126 0.74 -14.90 14.08
CA GLY A 126 0.15 -16.21 13.83
C GLY A 126 -0.46 -16.40 12.44
N SER A 127 -0.48 -15.34 11.60
CA SER A 127 -0.90 -15.41 10.20
C SER A 127 0.27 -15.33 9.21
N GLU A 128 1.53 -15.31 9.67
CA GLU A 128 2.75 -15.12 8.88
C GLU A 128 2.85 -16.07 7.69
N ASP A 129 2.37 -17.30 7.85
CA ASP A 129 2.41 -18.36 6.83
C ASP A 129 1.19 -18.35 5.90
N LYS A 130 0.17 -17.53 6.20
CA LYS A 130 -1.02 -17.43 5.37
C LYS A 130 -0.69 -16.78 4.04
N ARG A 131 -0.91 -17.53 2.96
CA ARG A 131 -0.80 -17.10 1.56
C ARG A 131 -2.10 -17.46 0.87
N ILE A 132 -2.82 -16.46 0.37
CA ILE A 132 -4.02 -16.67 -0.45
C ILE A 132 -3.58 -16.64 -1.90
N SER A 133 -3.85 -17.71 -2.64
CA SER A 133 -3.62 -17.79 -4.09
C SER A 133 -4.90 -17.57 -4.88
N TYR A 134 -4.75 -17.33 -6.18
CA TYR A 134 -5.92 -17.21 -7.06
C TYR A 134 -6.73 -18.52 -7.08
N ALA A 135 -6.07 -19.67 -7.06
CA ALA A 135 -6.72 -20.97 -7.00
C ALA A 135 -7.58 -21.16 -5.74
N ASP A 136 -7.11 -20.67 -4.59
CA ASP A 136 -7.88 -20.73 -3.34
C ASP A 136 -9.21 -19.98 -3.47
N THR A 137 -9.20 -18.81 -4.13
CA THR A 137 -10.39 -17.97 -4.33
C THR A 137 -11.39 -18.60 -5.29
N GLN A 138 -10.94 -19.43 -6.23
CA GLN A 138 -11.81 -20.19 -7.13
C GLN A 138 -12.46 -21.36 -6.41
N ALA A 139 -11.75 -21.99 -5.47
CA ALA A 139 -12.27 -23.11 -4.71
C ALA A 139 -13.38 -22.67 -3.75
N ARG A 140 -13.23 -21.51 -3.10
CA ARG A 140 -14.21 -20.92 -2.17
C ARG A 140 -13.86 -19.48 -1.81
N PRO A 141 -14.80 -18.70 -1.25
CA PRO A 141 -14.45 -17.47 -0.55
C PRO A 141 -13.42 -17.73 0.57
N VAL A 142 -12.35 -16.92 0.59
CA VAL A 142 -11.26 -17.02 1.57
C VAL A 142 -11.25 -15.75 2.41
N PRO A 143 -11.32 -15.83 3.75
CA PRO A 143 -11.17 -14.66 4.60
C PRO A 143 -9.74 -14.13 4.51
N VAL A 144 -9.61 -12.81 4.42
CA VAL A 144 -8.32 -12.09 4.39
C VAL A 144 -7.61 -12.13 5.74
N VAL A 145 -6.45 -11.49 5.83
CA VAL A 145 -5.76 -11.20 7.11
C VAL A 145 -5.91 -9.72 7.46
N THR A 146 -5.94 -9.44 8.75
CA THR A 146 -5.83 -8.07 9.25
C THR A 146 -4.53 -7.44 8.74
N SER A 147 -4.62 -6.24 8.16
CA SER A 147 -3.46 -5.52 7.63
C SER A 147 -3.48 -4.04 8.05
N PRO A 148 -2.31 -3.36 8.09
CA PRO A 148 -2.23 -1.93 8.47
C PRO A 148 -2.86 -1.00 7.42
N GLU A 149 -3.16 -1.54 6.23
CA GLU A 149 -3.83 -0.83 5.14
C GLU A 149 -5.27 -0.47 5.52
N TRP A 150 -5.87 -1.15 6.48
CA TRP A 150 -7.24 -0.92 6.93
C TRP A 150 -7.29 -0.46 8.38
N SER A 151 -8.50 -0.15 8.84
CA SER A 151 -8.74 0.36 10.20
C SER A 151 -9.44 -0.65 11.10
N GLY A 152 -9.98 -1.71 10.52
CA GLY A 152 -10.61 -2.80 11.27
C GLY A 152 -9.67 -3.97 11.52
N SER A 153 -10.15 -4.95 12.28
CA SER A 153 -9.41 -6.16 12.63
C SER A 153 -10.35 -7.36 12.55
N GLU A 154 -9.90 -8.45 11.94
CA GLU A 154 -10.56 -9.76 11.96
C GLU A 154 -9.88 -10.73 12.95
N THR A 155 -8.85 -10.23 13.65
CA THR A 155 -8.05 -10.98 14.63
C THR A 155 -8.93 -11.57 15.72
N GLY A 156 -8.66 -12.82 16.09
CA GLY A 156 -9.45 -13.54 17.10
C GLY A 156 -10.83 -14.00 16.60
N GLY A 157 -11.09 -13.98 15.29
CA GLY A 157 -12.33 -14.50 14.70
C GLY A 157 -13.52 -13.53 14.75
N ARG A 158 -13.29 -12.27 15.12
CA ARG A 158 -14.33 -11.23 15.06
C ARG A 158 -14.63 -10.83 13.61
N ARG A 159 -15.83 -10.31 13.37
CA ARG A 159 -16.14 -9.64 12.10
C ARG A 159 -15.46 -8.28 12.05
N TYR A 160 -15.06 -7.87 10.84
CA TYR A 160 -14.50 -6.55 10.59
C TYR A 160 -15.44 -5.45 11.11
N ALA A 161 -14.89 -4.52 11.89
CA ALA A 161 -15.53 -3.26 12.24
C ALA A 161 -14.56 -2.12 11.93
N PRO A 162 -15.00 -1.03 11.28
CA PRO A 162 -14.12 0.10 10.97
C PRO A 162 -13.59 0.74 12.26
N PHE A 163 -12.39 1.32 12.19
CA PHE A 163 -11.71 2.02 13.28
C PHE A 163 -11.39 1.19 14.53
N THR A 164 -11.59 -0.13 14.56
CA THR A 164 -11.14 -1.01 15.65
C THR A 164 -9.67 -0.80 16.01
N ILE A 165 -8.77 -0.71 15.02
CA ILE A 165 -7.35 -0.46 15.27
C ILE A 165 -7.15 0.94 15.88
N ASN A 166 -7.92 1.94 15.43
CA ASN A 166 -7.80 3.29 15.95
C ASN A 166 -8.29 3.41 17.40
N ILE A 167 -9.46 2.85 17.70
CA ILE A 167 -10.13 2.98 18.99
C ILE A 167 -9.54 2.03 20.03
N GLU A 168 -9.36 0.75 19.68
CA GLU A 168 -8.94 -0.29 20.63
C GLU A 168 -7.41 -0.39 20.73
N ASN A 169 -6.66 0.04 19.71
CA ASN A 169 -5.20 -0.06 19.68
C ASN A 169 -4.50 1.30 19.57
N LEU A 170 -5.24 2.39 19.79
CA LEU A 170 -4.72 3.76 19.88
C LEU A 170 -3.91 4.22 18.65
N LYS A 171 -4.17 3.63 17.48
CA LYS A 171 -3.61 4.12 16.21
C LYS A 171 -4.25 5.48 15.89
N PRO A 172 -3.48 6.57 15.74
CA PRO A 172 -4.06 7.86 15.38
C PRO A 172 -4.81 7.82 14.04
N PHE A 173 -5.87 8.62 13.93
CA PHE A 173 -6.48 8.93 12.65
C PHE A 173 -5.52 9.78 11.81
N HIS A 174 -5.57 9.66 10.48
CA HIS A 174 -4.74 10.50 9.59
C HIS A 174 -5.36 11.88 9.41
N THR A 175 -5.53 12.59 10.52
CA THR A 175 -6.11 13.93 10.63
C THR A 175 -5.14 14.85 11.35
N LEU A 176 -5.35 16.17 11.27
CA LEU A 176 -4.47 17.16 11.91
C LEU A 176 -4.24 16.90 13.40
N THR A 177 -5.26 16.40 14.11
CA THR A 177 -5.21 16.16 15.56
C THR A 177 -4.95 14.70 15.93
N GLY A 178 -4.85 13.81 14.94
CA GLY A 178 -4.78 12.36 15.18
C GLY A 178 -6.10 11.73 15.66
N ARG A 179 -7.21 12.48 15.67
CA ARG A 179 -8.53 12.07 16.19
C ARG A 179 -9.64 12.30 15.15
N MET A 180 -10.84 11.76 15.41
CA MET A 180 -12.01 12.12 14.60
C MET A 180 -12.29 13.61 14.75
N HIS A 181 -12.37 14.32 13.62
CA HIS A 181 -12.63 15.75 13.58
C HIS A 181 -14.12 16.02 13.63
N PHE A 182 -14.56 16.80 14.61
CA PHE A 182 -15.89 17.42 14.63
C PHE A 182 -15.87 18.88 14.15
N TYR A 183 -14.67 19.43 13.95
CA TYR A 183 -14.43 20.77 13.45
C TYR A 183 -13.36 20.73 12.37
N LEU A 184 -13.60 21.47 11.29
CA LEU A 184 -12.73 21.52 10.11
C LEU A 184 -12.21 22.95 9.94
N ALA A 185 -11.05 23.21 10.52
CA ALA A 185 -10.43 24.54 10.56
C ALA A 185 -9.62 24.87 9.29
N HIS A 186 -10.20 24.61 8.12
CA HIS A 186 -9.60 25.00 6.84
C HIS A 186 -10.42 26.17 6.30
N ASP A 187 -9.77 27.25 5.84
CA ASP A 187 -10.43 28.50 5.42
C ASP A 187 -11.63 28.25 4.51
N TRP A 188 -11.47 27.36 3.52
CA TRP A 188 -12.55 27.03 2.59
C TRP A 188 -13.76 26.37 3.23
N VAL A 189 -13.56 25.57 4.28
CA VAL A 189 -14.68 24.94 4.99
C VAL A 189 -15.31 25.94 5.94
N GLU A 190 -14.50 26.70 6.70
CA GLU A 190 -15.02 27.72 7.61
C GLU A 190 -15.81 28.82 6.87
N GLU A 191 -15.35 29.25 5.70
CA GLU A 191 -16.02 30.28 4.88
C GLU A 191 -17.37 29.81 4.31
N LEU A 192 -17.55 28.50 4.11
CA LEU A 192 -18.79 27.94 3.55
C LEU A 192 -19.86 27.61 4.60
N GLY A 193 -19.50 27.60 5.90
CA GLY A 193 -20.37 27.20 7.03
C GLY A 193 -20.46 25.69 7.23
#